data_AF-A0A1Q2H095-F1
#
_entry.id   AF-A0A1Q2H095-F1
#
_cell.length_a   1.000
_cell.length_b   1.000
_cell.length_c   1.000
_cell.angle_alpha   90.00
_cell.angle_beta   90.00
_cell.angle_gamma   90.00
#
_symmetry.space_group_name_H-M   'P 1'
#
loop_
_entity.id
_entity.type
_entity.pdbx_description
1 polymer ?
#
loop_
_entity_poly.entity_id
_entity_poly.type
_entity_poly.pdbx_seq_one_letter_code
_entity_poly.pdbx_strand_id
1 'polypeptide(L)'
;MHKLTQYLRGRGHYYLIANAYQLTVDLDHWIRRRIRMCYWRQWRSLSGIARTKVRSLMKLGVSERLAIACGITSKGPCRSSKTKGINIALGNDYLASQGLVSLKDIWINIHYGR
;
A
#
# COMPACT_ATOMS: atom_id res chain seq x y z
N MET A 1 7.82 4.26 6.92
CA MET A 1 6.49 3.85 7.43
C MET A 1 6.21 4.32 8.85
N HIS A 2 7.18 4.29 9.76
CA HIS A 2 7.01 4.65 11.17
C HIS A 2 6.24 5.97 11.46
N LYS A 3 6.62 7.09 10.83
CA LYS A 3 5.93 8.39 11.00
C LYS A 3 4.44 8.34 10.59
N LEU A 4 4.12 7.60 9.53
CA LEU A 4 2.72 7.44 9.09
C LEU A 4 1.92 6.62 10.11
N THR A 5 2.50 5.53 10.60
CA THR A 5 1.87 4.70 11.63
C THR A 5 1.63 5.48 12.93
N GLN A 6 2.60 6.29 13.36
CA GLN A 6 2.44 7.19 14.53
C GLN A 6 1.31 8.20 14.30
N TYR A 7 1.26 8.82 13.11
CA TYR A 7 0.19 9.76 12.76
C TYR A 7 -1.19 9.11 12.76
N LEU A 8 -1.32 7.91 12.18
CA LEU A 8 -2.57 7.16 12.13
C LEU A 8 -3.02 6.70 13.53
N ARG A 9 -2.10 6.30 14.41
CA ARG A 9 -2.43 5.94 15.79
C ARG A 9 -2.86 7.14 16.64
N GLY A 10 -2.15 8.26 16.52
CA GLY A 10 -2.44 9.47 17.29
C GLY A 10 -3.67 10.21 16.78
N ARG A 11 -3.61 10.72 15.55
CA ARG A 11 -4.72 11.51 14.99
C ARG A 11 -5.88 10.64 14.53
N GLY A 12 -5.62 9.41 14.08
CA GLY A 12 -6.68 8.52 13.62
C GLY A 12 -7.65 8.15 14.74
N HIS A 13 -7.22 8.05 15.99
CA HIS A 13 -8.12 7.77 17.13
C HIS A 13 -9.32 8.72 17.18
N TYR A 14 -9.08 10.03 17.07
CA TYR A 14 -10.14 11.04 17.11
C TYR A 14 -11.15 10.88 15.96
N TYR A 15 -10.65 10.62 14.75
CA TYR A 15 -11.52 10.44 13.57
C TYR A 15 -12.21 9.07 13.57
N LEU A 16 -11.59 8.03 14.14
CA LEU A 16 -12.12 6.67 14.16
C LEU A 16 -13.32 6.55 15.12
N ILE A 17 -13.29 7.26 16.25
CA ILE A 17 -14.43 7.33 17.19
C ILE A 17 -15.65 7.99 16.53
N ALA A 18 -15.43 9.00 15.68
CA ALA A 18 -16.49 9.76 15.04
C ALA A 18 -17.02 9.14 13.74
N ASN A 19 -16.26 8.25 13.09
CA ASN A 19 -16.57 7.76 11.74
C ASN A 19 -17.20 6.36 11.74
N ALA A 20 -18.11 6.15 10.79
CA ALA A 20 -18.70 4.85 10.51
C ALA A 20 -17.65 3.86 9.97
N TYR A 21 -17.81 2.57 10.31
CA TYR A 21 -16.90 1.49 9.91
C TYR A 21 -16.55 1.51 8.41
N GLN A 22 -17.54 1.67 7.52
CA GLN A 22 -17.31 1.65 6.08
C GLN A 22 -16.34 2.75 5.62
N LEU A 23 -16.46 3.96 6.19
CA LEU A 23 -15.58 5.07 5.86
C LEU A 23 -14.13 4.79 6.28
N THR A 24 -13.93 4.10 7.41
CA THR A 24 -12.59 3.72 7.88
C THR A 24 -11.93 2.69 6.97
N VAL A 25 -12.72 1.74 6.44
CA VAL A 25 -12.25 0.72 5.49
C VAL A 25 -11.88 1.37 4.15
N ASP A 26 -12.71 2.27 3.64
CA ASP A 26 -12.44 2.98 2.39
C ASP A 26 -11.17 3.86 2.50
N LEU A 27 -10.99 4.52 3.64
CA LEU A 27 -9.79 5.30 3.93
C LEU A 27 -8.54 4.42 4.01
N ASP A 28 -8.63 3.26 4.68
CA ASP A 28 -7.53 2.28 4.75
C ASP A 28 -7.10 1.82 3.35
N HIS A 29 -8.06 1.47 2.49
CA HIS A 29 -7.82 1.13 1.10
C HIS A 29 -7.15 2.27 0.33
N TRP A 30 -7.60 3.51 0.54
CA TRP A 30 -7.01 4.68 -0.10
C TRP A 30 -5.56 4.95 0.35
N ILE A 31 -5.25 4.78 1.64
CA ILE A 31 -3.89 4.92 2.18
C ILE A 31 -2.97 3.85 1.59
N ARG A 32 -3.39 2.57 1.57
CA ARG A 32 -2.59 1.49 0.96
C ARG A 32 -2.31 1.75 -0.51
N ARG A 33 -3.30 2.27 -1.23
CA ARG A 33 -3.15 2.71 -2.62
C ARG A 33 -2.13 3.85 -2.76
N ARG A 34 -2.16 4.85 -1.89
CA ARG A 34 -1.18 5.95 -1.85
C ARG A 34 0.24 5.44 -1.60
N ILE A 35 0.41 4.52 -0.66
CA ILE A 35 1.69 3.88 -0.37
C ILE A 35 2.23 3.14 -1.60
N ARG A 36 1.40 2.34 -2.27
CA ARG A 36 1.78 1.64 -3.51
C ARG A 36 2.25 2.61 -4.60
N MET A 37 1.62 3.79 -4.70
CA MET A 37 2.08 4.84 -5.62
C MET A 37 3.46 5.40 -5.24
N CYS A 38 3.74 5.57 -3.94
CA CYS A 38 5.04 6.00 -3.46
C CYS A 38 6.14 4.99 -3.82
N TYR A 39 5.92 3.69 -3.58
CA TYR A 39 6.85 2.64 -3.99
C TYR A 39 7.07 2.64 -5.52
N TRP A 40 6.00 2.77 -6.30
CA TRP A 40 6.11 2.83 -7.75
C TRP A 40 6.94 4.02 -8.24
N ARG A 41 6.79 5.18 -7.59
CA ARG A 41 7.57 6.38 -7.88
C ARG A 41 9.02 6.23 -7.45
N GLN A 42 9.28 5.60 -6.31
CA GLN A 42 10.63 5.27 -5.84
C GLN A 42 11.35 4.35 -6.83
N TRP A 43 10.69 3.31 -7.35
CA TRP A 43 11.28 2.41 -8.35
C TRP A 43 11.53 3.07 -9.71
N ARG A 44 10.78 4.13 -10.05
CA ARG A 44 11.01 4.91 -11.27
C ARG A 44 12.18 5.90 -11.12
N SER A 45 12.36 6.47 -9.92
CA SER A 45 13.38 7.49 -9.65
C SER A 45 14.80 6.94 -9.49
N LEU A 46 14.96 5.67 -9.10
CA LEU A 46 16.26 5.13 -8.67
C LEU A 46 17.17 4.62 -9.81
N SER A 47 16.68 4.39 -11.04
CA SER A 47 17.45 4.14 -12.29
C SER A 47 16.65 3.24 -13.25
N GLY A 48 16.53 3.63 -14.53
CA GLY A 48 16.16 2.77 -15.67
C GLY A 48 14.77 2.10 -15.63
N ILE A 49 13.81 2.69 -16.36
CA ILE A 49 12.34 2.62 -16.20
C ILE A 49 11.67 1.23 -16.12
N ALA A 50 12.27 0.14 -16.63
CA ALA A 50 11.62 -1.17 -16.69
C ALA A 50 12.36 -2.27 -15.90
N ARG A 51 13.68 -2.41 -16.09
CA ARG A 51 14.46 -3.51 -15.50
C ARG A 51 14.40 -3.52 -13.97
N THR A 52 14.54 -2.36 -13.34
CA THR A 52 14.51 -2.23 -11.87
C THR A 52 13.12 -2.57 -11.32
N LYS A 53 12.04 -2.15 -12.00
CA LYS A 53 10.68 -2.50 -11.59
C LYS A 53 10.42 -4.00 -11.68
N VAL A 54 10.83 -4.63 -12.79
CA VAL A 54 10.68 -6.07 -12.98
C VAL A 54 11.44 -6.82 -11.89
N ARG A 55 12.69 -6.45 -11.61
CA ARG A 55 13.49 -7.06 -10.52
C ARG A 55 12.84 -6.89 -9.15
N SER A 56 12.37 -5.68 -8.81
CA SER A 56 11.68 -5.45 -7.53
C SER A 56 10.39 -6.26 -7.42
N LEU A 57 9.58 -6.33 -8.49
CA LEU A 57 8.36 -7.13 -8.52
C LEU A 57 8.65 -8.63 -8.36
N MET A 58 9.66 -9.15 -9.07
CA MET A 58 10.08 -10.56 -8.94
C MET A 58 10.61 -10.87 -7.55
N LYS A 59 11.40 -9.97 -6.95
CA LYS A 59 11.90 -10.12 -5.57
C LYS A 59 10.76 -10.20 -4.55
N LEU A 60 9.63 -9.57 -4.84
CA LEU A 60 8.42 -9.57 -4.02
C LEU A 60 7.45 -10.71 -4.38
N GLY A 61 7.88 -11.71 -5.17
CA GLY A 61 7.10 -12.92 -5.46
C GLY A 61 6.12 -12.80 -6.62
N VAL A 62 6.23 -11.77 -7.47
CA VAL A 62 5.42 -11.67 -8.69
C VAL A 62 6.02 -12.55 -9.78
N SER A 63 5.17 -13.32 -10.48
CA SER A 63 5.62 -14.13 -11.62
C SER A 63 6.28 -13.27 -12.71
N GLU A 64 7.32 -13.79 -13.34
CA GLU A 64 8.15 -13.05 -14.30
C GLU A 64 7.32 -12.41 -15.42
N ARG A 65 6.41 -13.16 -16.04
CA ARG A 65 5.51 -12.65 -17.10
C ARG A 65 4.70 -11.44 -16.63
N LEU A 66 4.14 -11.52 -15.42
CA LEU A 66 3.34 -10.44 -14.85
C LEU A 66 4.21 -9.25 -14.43
N ALA A 67 5.40 -9.52 -13.91
CA ALA A 67 6.38 -8.51 -13.53
C ALA A 67 6.85 -7.71 -14.76
N ILE A 68 7.16 -8.37 -15.88
CA ILE A 68 7.51 -7.73 -17.15
C ILE A 68 6.35 -6.88 -17.66
N ALA A 69 5.15 -7.45 -17.78
CA ALA A 69 3.97 -6.72 -18.26
C ALA A 69 3.65 -5.47 -17.41
N CYS A 70 3.81 -5.55 -16.09
CA CYS A 70 3.64 -4.40 -15.20
C CYS A 70 4.82 -3.42 -15.30
N GLY A 71 6.05 -3.91 -15.37
CA GLY A 71 7.26 -3.09 -15.30
C GLY A 71 7.50 -2.22 -16.54
N ILE A 72 7.21 -2.75 -17.73
CA ILE A 72 7.38 -2.02 -19.01
C ILE A 72 6.30 -0.98 -19.26
N THR A 73 5.25 -0.93 -18.44
CA THR A 73 4.13 -0.01 -18.69
C THR A 73 4.57 1.46 -18.62
N SER A 74 4.17 2.24 -19.63
CA SER A 74 4.32 3.70 -19.66
C SER A 74 3.27 4.41 -18.79
N LYS A 75 2.33 3.67 -18.19
CA LYS A 75 1.24 4.25 -17.41
C LYS A 75 1.74 4.96 -16.15
N GLY A 76 1.02 6.02 -15.77
CA GLY A 76 1.30 6.79 -14.56
C GLY A 76 1.19 5.96 -13.27
N PRO A 77 1.75 6.46 -12.15
CA PRO A 77 1.73 5.78 -10.85
C PRO A 77 0.31 5.48 -10.34
N CYS A 78 -0.66 6.38 -10.59
CA CYS A 78 -2.05 6.17 -10.23
C CYS A 78 -2.68 4.97 -10.92
N ARG A 79 -2.48 4.81 -12.24
CA ARG A 79 -3.01 3.64 -12.97
C ARG A 79 -2.27 2.38 -12.56
N SER A 80 -0.94 2.47 -12.43
CA SER A 80 -0.07 1.33 -12.12
C SER A 80 -0.39 0.72 -10.75
N SER A 81 -0.71 1.53 -9.74
CA SER A 81 -1.07 1.04 -8.39
C SER A 81 -2.34 0.19 -8.32
N LYS A 82 -3.17 0.15 -9.37
CA LYS A 82 -4.33 -0.77 -9.48
C LYS A 82 -3.97 -2.13 -10.09
N THR A 83 -2.77 -2.27 -10.64
CA THR A 83 -2.39 -3.45 -11.42
C THR A 83 -2.17 -4.66 -10.52
N LYS A 84 -2.56 -5.84 -11.00
CA LYS A 84 -2.44 -7.11 -10.29
C LYS A 84 -1.00 -7.35 -9.79
N GLY A 85 0.02 -7.06 -10.61
CA GLY A 85 1.42 -7.25 -10.20
C GLY A 85 1.82 -6.42 -8.98
N ILE A 86 1.36 -5.17 -8.87
CA ILE A 86 1.63 -4.33 -7.69
C ILE A 86 0.85 -4.81 -6.48
N ASN A 87 -0.41 -5.21 -6.64
CA ASN A 87 -1.20 -5.71 -5.52
C ASN A 87 -0.66 -7.03 -4.96
N ILE A 88 -0.04 -7.87 -5.79
CA ILE A 88 0.68 -9.07 -5.35
C ILE A 88 1.98 -8.68 -4.65
N ALA A 89 2.83 -7.86 -5.31
CA ALA A 89 4.12 -7.45 -4.74
C ALA A 89 3.99 -6.68 -3.42
N LEU A 90 3.00 -5.78 -3.35
CA LEU A 90 2.71 -4.92 -2.19
C LEU A 90 1.34 -5.30 -1.63
N GLY A 91 1.21 -6.60 -1.33
CA GLY A 91 0.07 -7.19 -0.64
C GLY A 91 -0.13 -6.58 0.74
N ASN A 92 -1.29 -6.88 1.33
CA ASN A 92 -1.63 -6.39 2.66
C ASN A 92 -0.66 -6.91 3.71
N ASP A 93 -0.29 -8.19 3.63
CA ASP A 93 0.62 -8.84 4.57
C ASP A 93 2.04 -8.26 4.48
N TYR A 94 2.49 -7.96 3.27
CA TYR A 94 3.76 -7.27 3.06
C TYR A 94 3.74 -5.86 3.66
N LEU A 95 2.67 -5.10 3.47
CA LEU A 95 2.56 -3.77 4.06
C LEU A 95 2.50 -3.83 5.59
N ALA A 96 1.83 -4.85 6.15
CA ALA A 96 1.77 -5.09 7.58
C ALA A 96 3.16 -5.44 8.15
N SER A 97 3.94 -6.29 7.47
CA SER A 97 5.31 -6.63 7.88
C SER A 97 6.26 -5.44 7.81
N GLN A 98 6.00 -4.47 6.92
CA GLN A 98 6.70 -3.18 6.88
C GLN A 98 6.25 -2.20 7.99
N GLY A 99 5.33 -2.61 8.87
CA GLY A 99 4.85 -1.83 10.02
C GLY A 99 3.68 -0.90 9.71
N LEU A 100 2.98 -1.08 8.59
CA LEU A 100 1.72 -0.38 8.33
C LEU A 100 0.61 -0.99 9.19
N VAL A 101 0.02 -0.18 10.06
CA VAL A 101 -1.14 -0.60 10.87
C VAL A 101 -2.42 -0.38 10.06
N SER A 102 -3.35 -1.33 10.13
CA SER A 102 -4.66 -1.15 9.51
C SER A 102 -5.57 -0.28 10.38
N LEU A 103 -6.21 0.69 9.74
CA LEU A 103 -7.23 1.52 10.41
C LEU A 103 -8.44 0.69 10.84
N LYS A 104 -8.77 -0.37 10.10
CA LYS A 104 -9.83 -1.31 10.47
C LYS A 104 -9.54 -1.96 11.82
N ASP A 105 -8.32 -2.46 12.00
CA ASP A 105 -7.94 -3.16 13.24
C ASP A 105 -7.94 -2.19 14.44
N ILE A 106 -7.50 -0.94 14.22
CA ILE A 106 -7.59 0.12 15.24
C ILE A 106 -9.06 0.39 15.59
N TRP A 107 -9.93 0.53 14.60
CA TRP A 107 -11.36 0.78 14.83
C TRP A 107 -12.03 -0.35 15.61
N ILE A 108 -11.76 -1.62 15.23
CA ILE A 108 -12.29 -2.78 15.95
C ILE A 108 -11.81 -2.78 17.40
N ASN A 109 -10.53 -2.48 17.64
CA ASN A 109 -9.99 -2.39 19.00
C ASN A 109 -10.65 -1.27 19.82
N ILE A 110 -10.96 -0.12 19.22
CA ILE A 110 -11.64 0.99 19.91
C ILE A 110 -13.08 0.64 20.29
N HIS A 111 -13.82 0.01 19.38
CA HIS A 111 -15.26 -0.22 19.54
C HIS A 111 -15.61 -1.54 20.23
N TYR A 112 -14.75 -2.56 20.11
CA TYR A 112 -14.97 -3.91 20.64
C TYR A 112 -13.84 -4.42 21.54
N GLY A 113 -12.75 -3.67 21.68
CA GLY A 113 -11.68 -3.99 22.63
C GLY A 113 -12.12 -3.64 24.05
N ARG A 114 -12.98 -4.48 24.62
CA ARG A 114 -13.32 -4.49 26.04
C ARG A 114 -13.34 -5.92 26.54
#